data_AF-A0A7L4FQC9-F1
#
_entry.id   AF-A0A7L4FQC9-F1
#
_cell.length_a   1.000
_cell.length_b   1.000
_cell.length_c   1.000
_cell.angle_alpha   90.00
_cell.angle_beta   90.00
_cell.angle_gamma   90.00
#
_symmetry.space_group_name_H-M   'P 1'
#
loop_
_entity.id
_entity.type
_entity.pdbx_description
1 polymer ?
#
loop_
_entity_poly.entity_id
_entity_poly.type
_entity_poly.pdbx_seq_one_letter_code
_entity_poly.pdbx_strand_id
1 'polypeptide(L)'
;KFYVTRLLRIKKVTDEDMHHNFTCMLQADDRTQIKIVKLKKGNTRDLPVYVFTTGMVLAVLFLCVAVAAVFVCVMFRVDLVLLYRNICRRDDTAGDGKEYDAFVSYLKDCISPTEEEREFALKILPTILEENFGYKLCIFERDISPGG
;
A
#
# COMPACT_ATOMS: atom_id res chain seq x y z
N LYS A 1 66.20 29.51 33.10
CA LYS A 1 64.74 29.27 33.16
C LYS A 1 64.52 27.89 33.75
N PHE A 2 63.87 27.78 34.90
CA PHE A 2 63.58 26.48 35.53
C PHE A 2 62.23 25.97 35.04
N TYR A 3 62.15 24.68 34.72
CA TYR A 3 60.90 24.00 34.39
C TYR A 3 60.67 22.89 35.42
N VAL A 4 59.42 22.76 35.87
CA VAL A 4 59.01 21.72 36.83
C VAL A 4 58.00 20.83 36.11
N THR A 5 58.26 19.53 36.10
CA THR A 5 57.41 18.54 35.43
C THR A 5 57.03 17.45 36.43
N ARG A 6 55.72 17.15 36.52
CA ARG A 6 55.20 16.02 37.29
C ARG A 6 54.35 15.14 36.37
N LEU A 7 54.67 13.85 36.31
CA LEU A 7 54.00 12.89 35.42
C LEU A 7 53.02 12.03 36.23
N LEU A 8 51.75 12.00 35.81
CA LEU A 8 50.77 11.02 36.29
C LEU A 8 50.67 9.87 35.28
N ARG A 9 50.99 8.65 35.70
CA ARG A 9 50.98 7.45 34.84
C ARG A 9 49.94 6.45 35.32
N ILE A 10 48.83 6.34 34.60
CA ILE A 10 47.75 5.38 34.87
C ILE A 10 48.08 4.09 34.09
N LYS A 11 48.37 2.99 34.80
CA LYS A 11 48.75 1.71 34.17
C LYS A 11 47.55 0.97 33.56
N LYS A 12 46.40 1.05 34.23
CA LYS A 12 45.14 0.44 33.80
C LYS A 12 44.03 1.43 34.12
N VAL A 13 43.29 1.83 33.11
CA VAL A 13 42.16 2.75 33.27
C VAL A 13 40.96 1.95 33.78
N THR A 14 40.40 2.38 34.91
CA THR A 14 39.17 1.81 35.49
C THR A 14 37.96 2.68 35.16
N ASP A 15 36.75 2.17 35.43
CA ASP A 15 35.53 2.96 35.23
C ASP A 15 35.43 4.14 36.21
N GLU A 16 35.98 4.00 37.42
CA GLU A 16 36.07 5.08 38.40
C GLU A 16 36.93 6.25 37.87
N ASP A 17 38.04 5.95 37.19
CA ASP A 17 38.91 6.95 36.55
C ASP A 17 38.20 7.75 35.44
N MET A 18 37.16 7.17 34.81
CA MET A 18 36.37 7.84 33.78
C MET A 18 35.45 8.92 34.36
N HIS A 19 35.04 8.75 35.62
CA HIS A 19 34.14 9.66 36.32
C HIS A 19 34.90 10.73 37.13
N HIS A 20 36.20 10.54 37.33
CA HIS A 20 37.07 11.48 38.03
C HIS A 20 37.69 12.55 37.12
N ASN A 21 37.96 13.71 37.73
CA ASN A 21 38.65 14.84 37.12
C ASN A 21 40.10 14.86 37.60
N PHE A 22 41.05 14.75 36.69
CA PHE A 22 42.48 14.81 37.00
C PHE A 22 42.95 16.25 37.01
N THR A 23 43.36 16.75 38.17
CA THR A 23 43.74 18.16 38.34
C THR A 23 45.26 18.28 38.49
N CYS A 24 45.88 19.06 37.61
CA CYS A 24 47.28 19.46 37.70
C CYS A 24 47.35 20.87 38.25
N MET A 25 48.04 21.06 39.38
CA MET A 25 48.20 22.35 40.05
C MET A 25 49.67 22.73 40.09
N LEU A 26 49.98 23.94 39.64
CA LEU A 26 51.30 24.55 39.72
C LEU A 26 51.18 25.80 40.59
N GLN A 27 51.91 25.83 41.69
CA GLN A 27 51.97 26.97 42.61
C GLN A 27 53.31 27.68 42.43
N ALA A 28 53.27 28.95 42.01
CA ALA A 28 54.40 29.86 41.99
C ALA A 28 54.10 31.03 42.95
N ASP A 29 55.13 31.69 43.51
CA ASP A 29 55.06 32.66 44.63
C ASP A 29 53.73 33.41 44.76
N ASP A 30 53.26 34.06 43.69
CA ASP A 30 52.00 34.85 43.70
C ASP A 30 50.89 34.33 42.78
N ARG A 31 51.08 33.20 42.08
CA ARG A 31 50.10 32.67 41.11
C ARG A 31 49.97 31.15 41.16
N THR A 32 48.74 30.69 41.36
CA THR A 32 48.37 29.28 41.21
C THR A 32 47.75 29.05 39.82
N GLN A 33 48.30 28.12 39.06
CA GLN A 33 47.72 27.65 37.80
C GLN A 33 47.12 26.26 37.99
N ILE A 34 45.85 26.11 37.64
CA ILE A 34 45.10 24.85 37.75
C ILE A 34 44.65 24.43 36.35
N LYS A 35 44.94 23.18 35.98
CA LYS A 35 44.46 22.56 34.73
C LYS A 35 43.77 21.25 35.06
N ILE A 36 42.53 21.12 34.62
CA ILE A 36 41.72 19.91 34.80
C ILE A 36 41.69 19.14 33.48
N VAL A 37 41.97 17.85 33.55
CA VAL A 37 41.93 16.91 32.44
C VAL A 37 40.91 15.83 32.79
N LYS A 38 39.98 15.55 31.89
CA LYS A 38 39.00 14.48 32.03
C LYS A 38 39.24 13.42 30.99
N LEU A 39 39.22 12.16 31.41
CA LEU A 39 39.28 11.04 30.47
C LEU A 39 37.95 10.96 29.73
N LYS A 40 38.00 10.72 28.42
CA LYS A 40 36.82 10.44 27.61
C LYS A 40 36.99 9.08 26.95
N LYS A 41 35.98 8.23 27.04
CA LYS A 41 35.98 6.94 26.34
C LYS A 41 36.09 7.26 24.86
N GLY A 42 37.11 6.70 24.21
CA GLY A 42 37.22 6.76 22.75
C GLY A 42 35.95 6.16 22.19
N ASN A 43 35.15 6.97 21.51
CA ASN A 43 33.92 6.50 20.90
C ASN A 43 34.34 5.65 19.69
N THR A 44 34.53 4.34 19.89
CA THR A 44 34.46 3.42 18.76
C THR A 44 33.05 3.61 18.22
N ARG A 45 32.97 4.11 16.98
CA ARG A 45 31.72 4.25 16.25
C ARG A 45 31.28 2.85 15.85
N ASP A 46 31.04 2.00 16.82
CA ASP A 46 30.43 0.70 16.61
C ASP A 46 28.95 1.00 16.42
N LEU A 47 28.61 1.33 15.17
CA LEU A 47 27.23 1.47 14.74
C LEU A 47 26.53 0.18 15.19
N PRO A 48 25.55 0.27 16.09
CA PRO A 48 25.11 -0.88 16.87
C PRO A 48 24.66 -1.97 15.91
N VAL A 49 25.28 -3.16 16.02
CA VAL A 49 25.00 -4.33 15.18
C VAL A 49 23.49 -4.58 15.03
N TYR A 50 22.74 -4.30 16.10
CA TYR A 50 21.29 -4.33 16.16
C TYR A 50 20.58 -3.53 15.04
N VAL A 51 21.08 -2.35 14.67
CA VAL A 51 20.49 -1.51 13.61
C VAL A 51 20.65 -2.17 12.24
N PHE A 52 21.81 -2.77 11.96
CA PHE A 52 22.02 -3.52 10.73
C PHE A 52 21.18 -4.79 10.68
N THR A 53 21.11 -5.54 11.78
CA THR A 53 20.30 -6.76 11.85
C THR A 53 18.82 -6.45 11.66
N THR A 54 18.31 -5.39 12.29
CA THR A 54 16.91 -4.97 12.16
C THR A 54 16.60 -4.52 10.73
N GLY A 55 17.49 -3.74 10.11
CA GLY A 55 17.33 -3.30 8.72
C GLY A 55 17.29 -4.47 7.73
N MET A 56 18.18 -5.45 7.89
CA MET A 56 18.22 -6.65 7.03
C MET A 56 16.96 -7.50 7.19
N VAL A 57 16.48 -7.72 8.41
CA VAL A 57 15.25 -8.49 8.68
C VAL A 57 14.04 -7.80 8.03
N LEU A 58 13.92 -6.48 8.17
CA LEU A 58 12.83 -5.71 7.55
C LEU A 58 12.90 -5.81 6.02
N ALA A 59 14.07 -5.66 5.43
CA ALA A 59 14.24 -5.77 3.97
C ALA A 59 13.80 -7.14 3.44
N VAL A 60 14.19 -8.22 4.11
CA VAL A 60 13.78 -9.59 3.75
C VAL A 60 12.26 -9.76 3.91
N LEU A 61 11.69 -9.25 5.01
CA LEU A 61 10.24 -9.32 5.24
C LEU A 61 9.45 -8.61 4.13
N PHE A 62 9.86 -7.39 3.76
CA PHE A 62 9.22 -6.66 2.67
C PHE A 62 9.31 -7.40 1.34
N LEU A 63 10.45 -8.02 1.06
CA LEU A 63 10.63 -8.85 -0.14
C LEU A 63 9.67 -10.04 -0.14
N CYS A 64 9.56 -10.76 0.98
CA CYS A 64 8.65 -11.91 1.11
C CYS A 64 7.18 -11.48 0.93
N VAL A 65 6.77 -10.36 1.53
CA VAL A 65 5.41 -9.83 1.37
C VAL A 65 5.14 -9.44 -0.08
N ALA A 66 6.08 -8.79 -0.75
CA ALA A 66 5.93 -8.41 -2.16
C ALA A 66 5.75 -9.65 -3.06
N VAL A 67 6.57 -10.69 -2.86
CA VAL A 67 6.44 -11.95 -3.62
C VAL A 67 5.11 -12.64 -3.35
N ALA A 68 4.69 -12.72 -2.08
CA ALA A 68 3.40 -13.28 -1.71
C ALA A 68 2.23 -12.50 -2.34
N ALA A 69 2.29 -11.16 -2.30
CA ALA A 69 1.29 -10.30 -2.92
C ALA A 69 1.22 -10.53 -4.44
N VAL A 70 2.37 -10.59 -5.13
CA VAL A 70 2.40 -10.91 -6.57
C VAL A 70 1.80 -12.29 -6.84
N PHE A 71 2.14 -13.29 -6.03
CA PHE A 71 1.61 -14.65 -6.17
C PHE A 71 0.08 -14.66 -6.02
N VAL A 72 -0.45 -14.02 -4.98
CA VAL A 72 -1.89 -13.85 -4.78
C VAL A 72 -2.51 -13.10 -5.97
N CYS A 73 -1.94 -11.98 -6.41
CA CYS A 73 -2.44 -11.23 -7.56
C CYS A 73 -2.46 -12.06 -8.85
N VAL A 74 -1.49 -12.95 -9.07
CA VAL A 74 -1.46 -13.84 -10.23
C VAL A 74 -2.53 -14.92 -10.12
N MET A 75 -2.66 -15.57 -8.96
CA MET A 75 -3.69 -16.59 -8.73
C MET A 75 -5.10 -16.03 -8.88
N PHE A 76 -5.35 -14.87 -8.25
CA PHE A 76 -6.65 -14.20 -8.26
C PHE A 76 -6.79 -13.20 -9.41
N ARG A 77 -5.93 -13.27 -10.45
CA ARG A 77 -5.98 -12.31 -11.57
C ARG A 77 -7.36 -12.29 -12.23
N VAL A 78 -7.95 -13.47 -12.44
CA VAL A 78 -9.27 -13.59 -13.08
C VAL A 78 -10.34 -13.01 -12.17
N ASP A 79 -10.36 -13.38 -10.90
CA ASP A 79 -11.32 -12.88 -9.92
C ASP A 79 -11.22 -11.36 -9.72
N LEU A 80 -9.99 -10.82 -9.70
CA LEU A 80 -9.73 -9.39 -9.56
C LEU A 80 -10.17 -8.62 -10.80
N VAL A 81 -9.97 -9.17 -12.00
CA VAL A 81 -10.49 -8.60 -13.25
C VAL A 81 -12.02 -8.67 -13.30
N LEU A 82 -12.62 -9.77 -12.87
CA LEU A 82 -14.07 -9.92 -12.81
C LEU A 82 -14.69 -8.96 -11.78
N LEU A 83 -14.07 -8.82 -10.61
CA LEU A 83 -14.49 -7.88 -9.57
C LEU A 83 -14.35 -6.43 -10.05
N TYR A 84 -13.20 -6.08 -10.61
CA TYR A 84 -12.97 -4.75 -11.20
C TYR A 84 -14.00 -4.44 -12.28
N ARG A 85 -14.26 -5.40 -13.17
CA ARG A 85 -15.29 -5.25 -14.21
C ARG A 85 -16.67 -5.13 -13.61
N ASN A 86 -17.01 -5.87 -12.56
CA ASN A 86 -18.33 -5.76 -11.91
C ASN A 86 -18.53 -4.39 -11.26
N ILE A 87 -17.50 -3.86 -10.59
CA ILE A 87 -17.53 -2.54 -9.97
C ILE A 87 -17.62 -1.45 -11.04
N CYS A 88 -16.77 -1.51 -12.07
CA CYS A 88 -16.69 -0.51 -13.12
C CYS A 88 -17.91 -0.55 -14.07
N ARG A 89 -18.38 -1.74 -14.45
CA ARG A 89 -19.55 -1.92 -15.34
C ARG A 89 -20.86 -1.47 -14.70
N ARG A 90 -20.96 -1.47 -13.37
CA ARG A 90 -22.13 -0.94 -12.67
C ARG A 90 -22.29 0.57 -12.89
N ASP A 91 -21.20 1.28 -13.13
CA ASP A 91 -21.23 2.74 -13.36
C ASP A 91 -21.52 3.09 -14.83
N ASP A 92 -21.08 2.27 -15.80
CA ASP A 92 -21.27 2.56 -17.23
C ASP A 92 -22.75 2.61 -17.66
N THR A 93 -23.64 1.89 -16.96
CA THR A 93 -25.08 1.86 -17.30
C THR A 93 -25.86 3.00 -16.62
N ALA A 94 -25.30 3.66 -15.62
CA ALA A 94 -26.00 4.66 -14.83
C ALA A 94 -25.94 6.09 -15.41
N GLY A 95 -25.13 6.32 -16.46
CA GLY A 95 -24.81 7.68 -16.93
C GLY A 95 -24.87 7.94 -18.44
N ASP A 96 -25.16 6.96 -19.29
CA ASP A 96 -25.07 7.15 -20.76
C ASP A 96 -26.33 7.73 -21.42
N GLY A 97 -27.39 7.98 -20.64
CA GLY A 97 -28.64 8.54 -21.12
C GLY A 97 -29.47 7.59 -22.00
N LYS A 98 -29.07 6.31 -22.13
CA LYS A 98 -29.89 5.29 -22.79
C LYS A 98 -31.11 4.99 -21.95
N GLU A 99 -32.23 4.97 -22.64
CA GLU A 99 -33.51 4.65 -22.03
C GLU A 99 -33.72 3.14 -21.84
N TYR A 100 -33.01 2.31 -22.60
CA TYR A 100 -33.20 0.86 -22.63
C TYR A 100 -31.86 0.10 -22.56
N ASP A 101 -31.85 -1.02 -21.84
CA ASP A 101 -30.69 -1.90 -21.65
C ASP A 101 -30.47 -2.86 -22.82
N ALA A 102 -31.56 -3.27 -23.49
CA ALA A 102 -31.52 -4.15 -24.65
C ALA A 102 -32.70 -3.90 -25.60
N PHE A 103 -32.50 -4.16 -26.88
CA PHE A 103 -33.54 -4.13 -27.92
C PHE A 103 -33.91 -5.55 -28.33
N VAL A 104 -35.21 -5.85 -28.36
CA VAL A 104 -35.76 -7.16 -28.74
C VAL A 104 -36.25 -7.08 -30.18
N SER A 105 -35.60 -7.83 -31.07
CA SER A 105 -36.04 -8.05 -32.45
C SER A 105 -36.48 -9.49 -32.65
N TYR A 106 -37.60 -9.68 -33.36
CA TYR A 106 -38.10 -10.99 -33.73
C TYR A 106 -38.63 -10.95 -35.17
N LEU A 107 -38.63 -12.11 -35.84
CA LEU A 107 -39.00 -12.20 -37.25
C LEU A 107 -40.50 -12.43 -37.39
N LYS A 108 -41.20 -11.48 -38.00
CA LYS A 108 -42.66 -11.50 -38.18
C LYS A 108 -43.12 -12.23 -39.45
N ASP A 109 -42.26 -12.28 -40.48
CA ASP A 109 -42.67 -12.59 -41.86
C ASP A 109 -42.19 -13.96 -42.39
N CYS A 110 -41.67 -14.84 -41.53
CA CYS A 110 -41.55 -16.24 -41.94
C CYS A 110 -42.94 -16.87 -41.99
N ILE A 111 -43.14 -17.80 -42.93
CA ILE A 111 -44.43 -18.45 -43.28
C ILE A 111 -45.17 -19.06 -42.06
N SER A 112 -44.49 -19.19 -40.93
CA SER A 112 -45.05 -19.09 -39.60
C SER A 112 -43.91 -18.81 -38.61
N PRO A 113 -43.76 -17.64 -37.98
CA PRO A 113 -43.23 -17.68 -36.62
C PRO A 113 -44.19 -18.59 -35.86
N THR A 114 -43.66 -19.57 -35.13
CA THR A 114 -44.54 -20.36 -34.26
C THR A 114 -45.16 -19.33 -33.31
N GLU A 115 -46.50 -19.25 -33.16
CA GLU A 115 -47.14 -18.26 -32.26
C GLU A 115 -46.46 -18.22 -30.88
N GLU A 116 -45.88 -19.35 -30.48
CA GLU A 116 -44.99 -19.55 -29.34
C GLU A 116 -43.76 -18.62 -29.29
N GLU A 117 -43.06 -18.40 -30.41
CA GLU A 117 -41.88 -17.51 -30.48
C GLU A 117 -42.27 -16.04 -30.29
N ARG A 118 -43.40 -15.65 -30.89
CA ARG A 118 -43.97 -14.30 -30.71
C ARG A 118 -44.45 -14.10 -29.28
N GLU A 119 -45.16 -15.08 -28.72
CA GLU A 119 -45.59 -15.05 -27.33
C GLU A 119 -44.41 -15.01 -26.37
N PHE A 120 -43.35 -15.77 -26.65
CA PHE A 120 -42.13 -15.75 -25.86
C PHE A 120 -41.48 -14.35 -25.89
N ALA A 121 -41.26 -13.78 -27.08
CA ALA A 121 -40.58 -12.49 -27.24
C ALA A 121 -41.37 -11.30 -26.65
N LEU A 122 -42.70 -11.34 -26.71
CA LEU A 122 -43.57 -10.23 -26.27
C LEU A 122 -44.10 -10.36 -24.83
N LYS A 123 -44.18 -11.58 -24.28
CA LYS A 123 -44.72 -11.80 -22.92
C LYS A 123 -43.69 -12.40 -21.99
N ILE A 124 -43.19 -13.60 -22.29
CA ILE A 124 -42.35 -14.37 -21.36
C ILE A 124 -41.02 -13.66 -21.10
N LEU A 125 -40.37 -13.21 -22.16
CA LEU A 125 -39.05 -12.57 -22.09
C LEU A 125 -39.11 -11.23 -21.34
N PRO A 126 -40.05 -10.31 -21.61
CA PRO A 126 -40.21 -9.09 -20.82
C PRO A 126 -40.59 -9.36 -19.36
N THR A 127 -41.51 -10.28 -19.07
CA THR A 127 -41.86 -10.62 -17.69
C THR A 127 -40.64 -11.08 -16.90
N ILE A 128 -39.79 -11.93 -17.46
CA ILE A 128 -38.60 -12.40 -16.73
C ILE A 128 -37.58 -11.25 -16.57
N LEU A 129 -37.22 -10.58 -17.66
CA LEU A 129 -36.13 -9.61 -17.63
C LEU A 129 -36.50 -8.29 -16.96
N GLU A 130 -37.71 -7.78 -17.17
CA GLU A 130 -38.19 -6.53 -16.57
C GLU A 130 -38.63 -6.76 -15.11
N GLU A 131 -39.40 -7.81 -14.79
CA GLU A 131 -39.91 -8.01 -13.43
C GLU A 131 -38.92 -8.72 -12.50
N ASN A 132 -38.25 -9.80 -12.93
CA ASN A 132 -37.36 -10.55 -12.05
C ASN A 132 -35.94 -9.98 -12.00
N PHE A 133 -35.46 -9.36 -13.08
CA PHE A 133 -34.09 -8.86 -13.18
C PHE A 133 -33.98 -7.32 -13.26
N GLY A 134 -35.10 -6.61 -13.42
CA GLY A 134 -35.14 -5.14 -13.40
C GLY A 134 -34.52 -4.46 -14.63
N TYR A 135 -34.37 -5.18 -15.75
CA TYR A 135 -33.90 -4.60 -17.01
C TYR A 135 -35.01 -3.78 -17.70
N LYS A 136 -34.63 -2.78 -18.48
CA LYS A 136 -35.57 -2.02 -19.33
C LYS A 136 -35.40 -2.42 -20.80
N LEU A 137 -36.36 -3.13 -21.37
CA LEU A 137 -36.30 -3.61 -22.76
C LEU A 137 -37.02 -2.67 -23.73
N CYS A 138 -36.45 -2.46 -24.91
CA CYS A 138 -37.11 -1.81 -26.04
C CYS A 138 -37.67 -2.86 -26.98
N ILE A 139 -38.98 -2.88 -27.17
CA ILE A 139 -39.70 -3.80 -28.05
C ILE A 139 -40.30 -3.01 -29.20
N PHE A 140 -39.99 -3.42 -30.44
CA PHE A 140 -40.42 -2.70 -31.64
C PHE A 140 -41.93 -2.42 -31.71
N GLU A 141 -42.79 -3.36 -31.30
CA GLU A 141 -44.25 -3.18 -31.37
C GLU A 141 -44.84 -2.30 -30.24
N ARG A 142 -44.11 -2.12 -29.12
CA ARG A 142 -44.61 -1.43 -27.92
C ARG A 142 -44.02 -0.03 -27.78
N ASP A 143 -42.71 0.06 -28.00
CA ASP A 143 -41.90 1.19 -27.55
C ASP A 143 -41.44 2.10 -28.70
N ILE A 144 -41.71 1.70 -29.96
CA ILE A 144 -41.37 2.47 -31.16
C ILE A 144 -42.65 2.92 -31.86
N SER A 145 -42.90 4.23 -31.88
CA SER A 145 -44.05 4.81 -32.58
C SER A 145 -43.81 4.87 -34.10
N PRO A 146 -44.81 4.55 -34.94
CA PRO A 146 -44.72 4.72 -36.38
C PRO A 146 -44.77 6.23 -36.70
N GLY A 147 -43.60 6.84 -36.93
CA GLY A 147 -43.52 8.27 -37.21
C GLY A 147 -42.12 8.85 -37.28
N GLY A 148 -41.16 8.30 -36.51
CA GLY A 148 -39.81 8.86 -36.39
C GLY A 148 -39.77 10.10 -35.51
#